data_AF-X1DHU3-F1
#
_entry.id   AF-X1DHU3-F1
#
_cell.length_a   1.000
_cell.length_b   1.000
_cell.length_c   1.000
_cell.angle_alpha   90.00
_cell.angle_beta   90.00
_cell.angle_gamma   90.00
#
_symmetry.space_group_name_H-M   'P 1'
#
loop_
_entity.id
_entity.type
_entity.pdbx_description
1 polymer ?
#
loop_
_entity_poly.entity_id
_entity_poly.type
_entity_poly.pdbx_seq_one_letter_code
_entity_poly.pdbx_strand_id
1 'polypeptide(L)'
;MPHRVYEIFFNPGEVVEIRARGLFGKNKAWEGYARKKDIVSGYFDNAGDFNSAALALENGKAKGTWFTLNPCKPALLARAKNRLIASPEATTSDKDIQCLRWLPIDLDPVKPSEISATDDEIKPAEELGRNITEKLEREDFGFPRGIRAFSGNGYHILYRLSDLANNDKHRALIRKLVNALVVTFPSDKVNIDEKVYNPAR
;
A
#
# COMPACT_ATOMS: atom_id res chain seq x y z
N MET A 1 12.35 13.36 -4.71
CA MET A 1 11.00 13.14 -5.29
C MET A 1 9.92 12.66 -4.30
N PRO A 2 9.87 13.10 -3.01
CA PRO A 2 8.78 12.66 -2.11
C PRO A 2 7.44 13.41 -2.32
N HIS A 3 7.42 14.55 -3.04
CA HIS A 3 6.24 15.43 -3.07
C HIS A 3 5.06 14.97 -3.95
N ARG A 4 5.13 13.82 -4.64
CA ARG A 4 4.11 13.41 -5.63
C ARG A 4 3.40 12.09 -5.32
N VAL A 5 3.63 11.45 -4.17
CA VAL A 5 3.02 10.14 -3.87
C VAL A 5 1.50 10.19 -3.97
N TYR A 6 0.86 11.19 -3.37
CA TYR A 6 -0.60 11.34 -3.45
C TYR A 6 -1.08 11.40 -4.91
N GLU A 7 -0.46 12.25 -5.73
CA GLU A 7 -0.86 12.50 -7.13
C GLU A 7 -0.63 11.31 -8.06
N ILE A 8 0.27 10.39 -7.70
CA ILE A 8 0.49 9.15 -8.44
C ILE A 8 -0.65 8.14 -8.19
N PHE A 9 -1.18 8.11 -6.96
CA PHE A 9 -2.12 7.08 -6.50
C PHE A 9 -3.59 7.52 -6.54
N PHE A 10 -3.84 8.81 -6.35
CA PHE A 10 -5.15 9.40 -6.13
C PHE A 10 -5.37 10.61 -7.01
N ASN A 11 -6.63 10.79 -7.43
CA ASN A 11 -7.08 12.03 -8.03
C ASN A 11 -7.24 13.11 -6.94
N PRO A 12 -7.14 14.40 -7.30
CA PRO A 12 -7.42 15.49 -6.37
C PRO A 12 -8.77 15.33 -5.67
N GLY A 13 -8.80 15.44 -4.34
CA GLY A 13 -10.02 15.35 -3.53
C GLY A 13 -10.41 13.94 -3.10
N GLU A 14 -9.72 12.89 -3.59
CA GLU A 14 -9.99 11.53 -3.14
C GLU A 14 -9.37 11.26 -1.78
N VAL A 15 -10.07 10.48 -0.96
CA VAL A 15 -9.66 10.23 0.41
C VAL A 15 -8.68 9.07 0.47
N VAL A 16 -7.54 9.30 1.11
CA VAL A 16 -6.56 8.27 1.48
C VAL A 16 -6.40 8.24 2.99
N GLU A 17 -6.29 7.05 3.56
CA GLU A 17 -5.87 6.89 4.95
C GLU A 17 -4.36 6.62 5.00
N ILE A 18 -3.62 7.36 5.82
CA ILE A 18 -2.25 7.02 6.22
C ILE A 18 -2.27 6.40 7.62
N ARG A 19 -1.36 5.45 7.85
CA ARG A 19 -1.18 4.76 9.13
C ARG A 19 0.30 4.64 9.45
N ALA A 20 0.62 4.67 10.73
CA ALA A 20 1.96 4.41 11.23
C ALA A 20 1.93 3.60 12.53
N ARG A 21 2.98 2.81 12.74
CA ARG A 21 3.18 2.03 13.97
C ARG A 21 4.51 2.34 14.65
N GLY A 22 4.61 1.99 15.92
CA GLY A 22 5.85 2.12 16.70
C GLY A 22 6.15 3.53 17.21
N LEU A 23 5.18 4.43 17.10
CA LEU A 23 5.21 5.76 17.73
C LEU A 23 4.80 5.65 19.21
N PHE A 24 5.25 6.60 20.03
CA PHE A 24 4.98 6.61 21.46
C PHE A 24 4.86 8.02 22.02
N GLY A 25 3.91 8.23 22.94
CA GLY A 25 3.73 9.47 23.67
C GLY A 25 2.79 10.48 23.02
N LYS A 26 2.76 11.67 23.62
CA LYS A 26 2.13 12.87 23.03
C LYS A 26 3.10 13.50 22.02
N ASN A 27 2.58 14.04 20.94
CA ASN A 27 3.34 14.80 19.96
C ASN A 27 2.43 15.89 19.38
N LYS A 28 2.99 17.01 18.92
CA LYS A 28 2.21 18.06 18.25
C LYS A 28 1.67 17.60 16.89
N ALA A 29 2.26 16.58 16.28
CA ALA A 29 1.88 16.05 15.00
C ALA A 29 0.58 15.22 15.01
N TRP A 30 0.20 14.64 16.16
CA TRP A 30 -1.02 13.83 16.27
C TRP A 30 -1.78 14.15 17.55
N GLU A 31 -3.10 14.06 17.47
CA GLU A 31 -3.95 14.21 18.64
C GLU A 31 -3.97 12.92 19.48
N GLY A 32 -4.06 13.07 20.79
CA GLY A 32 -4.09 11.93 21.73
C GLY A 32 -2.71 11.44 22.15
N TYR A 33 -2.67 10.23 22.71
CA TYR A 33 -1.46 9.59 23.24
C TYR A 33 -1.24 8.25 22.56
N ALA A 34 -0.13 8.10 21.83
CA ALA A 34 0.22 6.83 21.19
C ALA A 34 0.89 5.89 22.21
N ARG A 35 0.33 4.69 22.43
CA ARG A 35 1.04 3.62 23.14
C ARG A 35 1.84 2.80 22.13
N LYS A 36 2.84 2.05 22.62
CA LYS A 36 3.82 1.33 21.78
C LYS A 36 3.22 0.37 20.73
N LYS A 37 2.01 -0.15 20.98
CA LYS A 37 1.28 -1.05 20.08
C LYS A 37 0.15 -0.37 19.29
N ASP A 38 -0.14 0.90 19.58
CA ASP A 38 -1.20 1.63 18.91
C ASP A 38 -0.76 2.05 17.50
N ILE A 39 -1.76 2.38 16.69
CA ILE A 39 -1.59 2.97 15.37
C ILE A 39 -1.83 4.47 15.50
N VAL A 40 -1.02 5.27 14.80
CA VAL A 40 -1.36 6.67 14.49
C VAL A 40 -1.90 6.69 13.07
N SER A 41 -3.05 7.32 12.84
CA SER A 41 -3.71 7.33 11.54
C SER A 41 -4.35 8.68 11.23
N GLY A 42 -4.54 8.99 9.95
CA GLY A 42 -5.26 10.18 9.50
C GLY A 42 -5.85 9.97 8.11
N TYR A 43 -6.83 10.80 7.75
CA TYR A 43 -7.52 10.75 6.45
C TYR A 43 -7.31 12.05 5.70
N PHE A 44 -6.90 11.96 4.44
CA PHE A 44 -6.43 13.11 3.66
C PHE A 44 -7.10 13.16 2.30
N ASP A 45 -7.51 14.36 1.87
CA ASP A 45 -8.13 14.64 0.57
C ASP A 45 -7.27 15.53 -0.33
N ASN A 46 -6.05 15.86 0.11
CA ASN A 46 -5.12 16.70 -0.64
C ASN A 46 -3.66 16.30 -0.41
N ALA A 47 -2.82 16.57 -1.41
CA ALA A 47 -1.42 16.18 -1.39
C ALA A 47 -0.59 16.91 -0.31
N GLY A 48 -0.92 18.17 -0.01
CA GLY A 48 -0.16 18.99 0.93
C GLY A 48 -0.22 18.46 2.36
N ASP A 49 -1.43 18.22 2.86
CA ASP A 49 -1.66 17.69 4.20
C ASP A 49 -1.20 16.23 4.30
N PHE A 50 -1.43 15.42 3.26
CA PHE A 50 -0.94 14.04 3.20
C PHE A 50 0.60 13.96 3.32
N ASN A 51 1.32 14.76 2.52
CA ASN A 51 2.78 14.81 2.55
C ASN A 51 3.30 15.33 3.90
N SER A 52 2.65 16.35 4.47
CA SER A 52 3.03 16.89 5.78
C SER A 52 2.84 15.86 6.89
N ALA A 53 1.75 15.09 6.85
CA ALA A 53 1.51 14.00 7.78
C ALA A 53 2.55 12.89 7.63
N ALA A 54 2.85 12.45 6.41
CA ALA A 54 3.88 11.44 6.16
C ALA A 54 5.24 11.86 6.73
N LEU A 55 5.67 13.10 6.49
CA LEU A 55 6.91 13.65 7.03
C LEU A 55 6.89 13.73 8.56
N ALA A 56 5.75 14.10 9.16
CA ALA A 56 5.62 14.14 10.61
C ALA A 56 5.74 12.74 11.25
N LEU A 57 5.19 11.70 10.60
CA LEU A 57 5.33 10.31 11.04
C LEU A 57 6.77 9.81 10.93
N GLU A 58 7.47 10.16 9.84
CA GLU A 58 8.89 9.87 9.65
C GLU A 58 9.75 10.56 10.71
N ASN A 59 9.55 11.86 10.95
CA ASN A 59 10.24 12.62 12.00
C ASN A 59 9.94 12.08 13.40
N GLY A 60 8.75 11.52 13.61
CA GLY A 60 8.36 10.79 14.81
C GLY A 60 9.09 9.45 14.99
N LYS A 61 9.91 9.03 14.02
CA LYS A 61 10.60 7.74 13.95
C LYS A 61 9.61 6.56 13.96
N ALA A 62 8.52 6.69 13.22
CA ALA A 62 7.63 5.57 12.97
C ALA A 62 8.42 4.36 12.47
N LYS A 63 8.12 3.17 13.01
CA LYS A 63 8.78 1.92 12.58
C LYS A 63 8.26 1.41 11.24
N GLY A 64 7.13 1.94 10.80
CA GLY A 64 6.53 1.64 9.51
C GLY A 64 5.38 2.60 9.28
N THR A 65 5.30 3.12 8.08
CA THR A 65 4.26 4.04 7.60
C THR A 65 3.73 3.51 6.29
N TRP A 66 2.41 3.42 6.16
CA TRP A 66 1.74 2.92 4.97
C TRP A 66 0.43 3.68 4.76
N PHE A 67 -0.16 3.55 3.58
CA PHE A 67 -1.44 4.17 3.27
C PHE A 67 -2.31 3.21 2.46
N THR A 68 -3.63 3.41 2.48
CA THR A 68 -4.57 2.58 1.71
C THR A 68 -4.27 2.70 0.23
N LEU A 69 -4.02 1.59 -0.47
CA LEU A 69 -3.67 1.61 -1.89
C LEU A 69 -4.78 2.21 -2.77
N ASN A 70 -6.02 1.87 -2.45
CA ASN A 70 -7.22 2.32 -3.15
C ASN A 70 -7.88 3.52 -2.44
N PRO A 71 -8.59 4.40 -3.17
CA PRO A 71 -9.29 5.52 -2.55
C PRO A 71 -10.38 5.03 -1.59
N CYS A 72 -10.46 5.67 -0.43
CA CYS A 72 -11.50 5.47 0.57
C CYS A 72 -12.78 6.21 0.18
N LYS A 73 -13.92 5.78 0.75
CA LYS A 73 -15.18 6.53 0.65
C LYS A 73 -15.02 7.90 1.31
N PRO A 74 -15.56 8.99 0.71
CA PRO A 74 -15.40 10.35 1.22
C PRO A 74 -15.81 10.54 2.69
N ALA A 75 -16.82 9.79 3.16
CA ALA A 75 -17.31 9.87 4.54
C ALA A 75 -16.24 9.56 5.60
N LEU A 76 -15.19 8.81 5.26
CA LEU A 76 -14.13 8.47 6.21
C LEU A 76 -13.29 9.67 6.62
N LEU A 77 -13.29 10.74 5.81
CA LEU A 77 -12.62 11.99 6.14
C LEU A 77 -13.11 12.57 7.49
N ALA A 78 -14.36 12.31 7.87
CA ALA A 78 -14.91 12.76 9.16
C ALA A 78 -14.19 12.15 10.39
N ARG A 79 -13.48 11.02 10.24
CA ARG A 79 -12.75 10.38 11.35
C ARG A 79 -11.53 11.18 11.79
N ALA A 80 -10.79 11.75 10.83
CA ALA A 80 -9.61 12.58 11.10
C ALA A 80 -9.24 13.42 9.87
N LYS A 81 -10.09 14.40 9.53
CA LYS A 81 -9.91 15.25 8.35
C LYS A 81 -8.58 15.99 8.40
N ASN A 82 -7.68 15.64 7.47
CA ASN A 82 -6.40 16.27 7.22
C ASN A 82 -5.52 16.41 8.47
N ARG A 83 -5.62 15.45 9.39
CA ARG A 83 -4.91 15.43 10.67
C ARG A 83 -4.64 14.01 11.12
N LEU A 84 -3.62 13.84 11.96
CA LEU A 84 -3.28 12.54 12.55
C LEU A 84 -3.91 12.42 13.95
N ILE A 85 -4.41 11.22 14.26
CA ILE A 85 -4.89 10.83 15.57
C ILE A 85 -4.17 9.57 16.04
N ALA A 86 -3.82 9.50 17.32
CA ALA A 86 -3.34 8.29 17.95
C ALA A 86 -4.52 7.41 18.39
N SER A 87 -4.36 6.10 18.23
CA SER A 87 -5.26 5.08 18.77
C SER A 87 -6.70 5.25 18.25
N PRO A 88 -6.91 5.32 16.92
CA PRO A 88 -8.24 5.49 16.34
C PRO A 88 -9.16 4.32 16.73
N GLU A 89 -10.45 4.59 16.92
CA GLU A 89 -11.45 3.56 17.24
C GLU A 89 -11.62 2.56 16.09
N ALA A 90 -11.49 3.02 14.85
CA ALA A 90 -11.57 2.21 13.65
C ALA A 90 -10.63 2.75 12.57
N THR A 91 -10.15 1.86 11.71
CA THR A 91 -9.39 2.20 10.50
C THR A 91 -10.17 1.75 9.26
N THR A 92 -9.70 2.08 8.06
CA THR A 92 -10.35 1.67 6.80
C THR A 92 -10.44 0.15 6.71
N SER A 93 -11.65 -0.35 6.46
CA SER A 93 -11.93 -1.75 6.14
C SER A 93 -12.23 -1.92 4.65
N ASP A 94 -12.29 -3.14 4.15
CA ASP A 94 -12.52 -3.39 2.72
C ASP A 94 -13.83 -2.77 2.20
N LYS A 95 -14.88 -2.72 3.02
CA LYS A 95 -16.17 -2.08 2.67
C LYS A 95 -16.09 -0.56 2.58
N ASP A 96 -15.04 0.04 3.11
CA ASP A 96 -14.83 1.48 3.12
C ASP A 96 -14.09 1.98 1.88
N ILE A 97 -13.65 1.07 1.00
CA ILE A 97 -12.95 1.40 -0.24
C ILE A 97 -13.95 1.77 -1.34
N GLN A 98 -13.69 2.89 -2.00
CA GLN A 98 -14.55 3.51 -3.02
C GLN A 98 -14.51 2.72 -4.34
N CYS A 99 -13.32 2.36 -4.81
CA CYS A 99 -13.12 1.58 -6.03
C CYS A 99 -11.83 0.75 -5.95
N LEU A 100 -11.73 -0.29 -6.76
CA LEU A 100 -10.52 -1.09 -6.93
C LEU A 100 -9.77 -0.54 -8.14
N ARG A 101 -8.68 0.15 -7.84
CA ARG A 101 -7.93 0.96 -8.79
C ARG A 101 -6.61 0.32 -9.20
N TRP A 102 -6.06 -0.51 -8.32
CA TRP A 102 -4.76 -1.10 -8.51
C TRP A 102 -4.88 -2.62 -8.49
N LEU A 103 -4.15 -3.28 -9.38
CA LEU A 103 -3.76 -4.67 -9.24
C LEU A 103 -2.39 -4.70 -8.55
N PRO A 104 -2.33 -5.01 -7.25
CA PRO A 104 -1.07 -5.11 -6.53
C PRO A 104 -0.41 -6.47 -6.76
N ILE A 105 0.92 -6.43 -6.90
CA ILE A 105 1.81 -7.58 -6.87
C ILE A 105 2.91 -7.23 -5.87
N ASP A 106 3.04 -8.05 -4.82
CA ASP A 106 3.98 -7.83 -3.73
C ASP A 106 4.94 -9.01 -3.65
N LEU A 107 6.23 -8.73 -3.80
CA LEU A 107 7.30 -9.69 -3.94
C LEU A 107 8.19 -9.64 -2.71
N ASP A 108 8.00 -10.62 -1.84
CA ASP A 108 8.73 -10.77 -0.59
C ASP A 108 9.82 -11.85 -0.73
N PRO A 109 11.12 -11.49 -0.68
CA PRO A 109 12.21 -12.44 -0.47
C PRO A 109 11.92 -13.40 0.68
N VAL A 110 12.22 -14.67 0.46
CA VAL A 110 12.26 -15.67 1.54
C VAL A 110 13.45 -15.35 2.43
N LYS A 111 13.15 -14.97 3.68
CA LYS A 111 14.13 -14.59 4.69
C LYS A 111 13.64 -14.99 6.09
N PRO A 112 14.53 -15.08 7.08
CA PRO A 112 14.13 -15.27 8.47
C PRO A 112 13.10 -14.22 8.92
N SER A 113 12.11 -14.65 9.71
CA SER A 113 11.07 -13.76 10.23
C SER A 113 11.68 -12.63 11.07
N GLU A 114 11.10 -11.43 10.95
CA GLU A 114 11.51 -10.21 11.67
C GLU A 114 12.95 -9.71 11.39
N ILE A 115 13.64 -10.27 10.40
CA ILE A 115 14.98 -9.83 9.97
C ILE A 115 14.86 -9.17 8.59
N SER A 116 15.55 -8.05 8.39
CA SER A 116 15.57 -7.36 7.09
C SER A 116 16.26 -8.22 6.03
N ALA A 117 15.80 -8.12 4.78
CA ALA A 117 16.43 -8.83 3.68
C ALA A 117 17.84 -8.28 3.42
N THR A 118 18.78 -9.17 3.16
CA THR A 118 20.11 -8.84 2.62
C THR A 118 20.03 -8.57 1.12
N ASP A 119 21.04 -7.91 0.55
CA ASP A 119 21.10 -7.64 -0.89
C ASP A 119 21.01 -8.94 -1.73
N ASP A 120 21.60 -10.03 -1.25
CA ASP A 120 21.55 -11.33 -1.93
C ASP A 120 20.17 -11.99 -1.85
N GLU A 121 19.40 -11.74 -0.79
CA GLU A 121 18.00 -12.16 -0.68
C GLU A 121 17.07 -11.27 -1.55
N ILE A 122 17.43 -9.99 -1.74
CA ILE A 122 16.63 -9.03 -2.53
C ILE A 122 16.76 -9.29 -4.04
N LYS A 123 17.96 -9.64 -4.53
CA LYS A 123 18.23 -9.87 -5.97
C LYS A 123 17.20 -10.79 -6.66
N PRO A 124 16.85 -11.97 -6.10
CA PRO A 124 15.79 -12.81 -6.66
C PRO A 124 14.44 -12.10 -6.83
N ALA A 125 14.05 -11.23 -5.88
CA ALA A 125 12.77 -10.50 -5.97
C ALA A 125 12.80 -9.43 -7.07
N GLU A 126 13.95 -8.77 -7.27
CA GLU A 126 14.14 -7.84 -8.39
C GLU A 126 14.04 -8.56 -9.73
N GLU A 127 14.74 -9.69 -9.88
CA GLU A 127 14.73 -10.50 -11.10
C GLU A 127 13.33 -11.05 -11.43
N LEU A 128 12.63 -11.56 -10.41
CA LEU A 128 11.26 -12.05 -10.57
C LEU A 128 10.31 -10.91 -10.97
N GLY A 129 10.45 -9.75 -10.34
CA GLY A 129 9.68 -8.56 -10.68
C GLY A 129 9.91 -8.11 -12.13
N ARG A 130 11.17 -8.12 -12.59
CA ARG A 130 11.49 -7.85 -14.00
C ARG A 130 10.80 -8.85 -14.92
N ASN A 131 10.90 -10.15 -14.65
CA ASN A 131 10.28 -11.20 -15.47
C ASN A 131 8.75 -11.06 -15.54
N ILE A 132 8.11 -10.79 -14.40
CA ILE A 132 6.65 -10.54 -14.34
C ILE A 132 6.29 -9.33 -15.21
N THR A 133 6.98 -8.19 -15.03
CA THR A 133 6.63 -6.98 -15.78
C THR A 133 6.89 -7.12 -17.27
N GLU A 134 7.98 -7.76 -17.68
CA GLU A 134 8.28 -8.04 -19.08
C GLU A 134 7.20 -8.91 -19.72
N LYS A 135 6.65 -9.90 -19.00
CA LYS A 135 5.59 -10.74 -19.57
C LYS A 135 4.26 -9.99 -19.64
N LEU A 136 3.85 -9.30 -18.59
CA LEU A 136 2.55 -8.60 -18.54
C LEU A 136 2.47 -7.42 -19.50
N GLU A 137 3.58 -6.71 -19.73
CA GLU A 137 3.63 -5.52 -20.58
C GLU A 137 3.88 -5.84 -22.06
N ARG A 138 4.19 -7.09 -22.41
CA ARG A 138 4.24 -7.56 -23.80
C ARG A 138 2.84 -7.64 -24.41
N GLU A 139 2.77 -7.59 -25.75
CA GLU A 139 1.52 -7.52 -26.52
C GLU A 139 0.52 -8.64 -26.22
N ASP A 140 0.98 -9.83 -25.82
CA ASP A 140 0.11 -10.96 -25.43
C ASP A 140 -0.88 -10.60 -24.31
N PHE A 141 -0.45 -9.78 -23.35
CA PHE A 141 -1.25 -9.35 -22.20
C PHE A 141 -1.57 -7.84 -22.25
N GLY A 142 -0.69 -7.03 -22.82
CA GLY A 142 -0.93 -5.63 -23.16
C GLY A 142 -1.12 -4.70 -21.96
N PHE A 143 -0.60 -5.04 -20.78
CA PHE A 143 -0.71 -4.15 -19.63
C PHE A 143 0.09 -2.86 -19.87
N PRO A 144 -0.48 -1.67 -19.59
CA PRO A 144 0.29 -0.43 -19.54
C PRO A 144 1.39 -0.52 -18.49
N ARG A 145 2.44 0.29 -18.68
CA ARG A 145 3.57 0.34 -17.74
C ARG A 145 3.11 0.60 -16.29
N GLY A 146 3.33 -0.36 -15.40
CA GLY A 146 3.00 -0.27 -13.97
C GLY A 146 3.97 0.58 -13.15
N ILE A 147 3.60 0.90 -11.90
CA ILE A 147 4.51 1.49 -10.91
C ILE A 147 5.37 0.36 -10.35
N ARG A 148 6.68 0.62 -10.17
CA ARG A 148 7.60 -0.26 -9.44
C ARG A 148 8.13 0.50 -8.23
N ALA A 149 8.09 -0.12 -7.06
CA ALA A 149 8.61 0.45 -5.83
C ALA A 149 9.40 -0.60 -5.05
N PHE A 150 10.57 -0.20 -4.53
CA PHE A 150 11.33 -1.00 -3.59
C PHE A 150 10.95 -0.58 -2.17
N SER A 151 10.50 -1.53 -1.35
CA SER A 151 10.03 -1.27 0.02
C SER A 151 11.16 -1.23 1.06
N GLY A 152 12.40 -1.54 0.65
CA GLY A 152 13.51 -1.82 1.56
C GLY A 152 13.65 -3.31 1.91
N ASN A 153 12.60 -4.11 1.72
CA ASN A 153 12.60 -5.54 2.02
C ASN A 153 12.06 -6.42 0.89
N GLY A 154 11.65 -5.82 -0.22
CA GLY A 154 10.98 -6.49 -1.33
C GLY A 154 10.53 -5.48 -2.38
N TYR A 155 9.79 -5.95 -3.37
CA TYR A 155 9.34 -5.13 -4.49
C TYR A 155 7.83 -5.14 -4.63
N HIS A 156 7.24 -3.96 -4.82
CA HIS A 156 5.84 -3.81 -5.16
C HIS A 156 5.73 -3.41 -6.63
N ILE A 157 4.80 -4.04 -7.35
CA ILE A 157 4.41 -3.67 -8.70
C ILE A 157 2.91 -3.38 -8.69
N LEU A 158 2.51 -2.24 -9.26
CA LEU A 158 1.12 -1.82 -9.30
C LEU A 158 0.69 -1.52 -10.73
N TYR A 159 -0.33 -2.23 -11.20
CA TYR A 159 -0.96 -1.95 -12.48
C TYR A 159 -2.28 -1.20 -12.28
N ARG A 160 -2.46 -0.12 -13.07
CA ARG A 160 -3.68 0.69 -13.01
C ARG A 160 -4.86 -0.04 -13.66
N LEU A 161 -5.98 -0.09 -12.94
CA LEU A 161 -7.27 -0.58 -13.41
C LEU A 161 -8.19 0.59 -13.76
N SER A 162 -9.30 0.30 -14.45
CA SER A 162 -10.33 1.27 -14.85
C SER A 162 -11.28 1.70 -13.72
N ASP A 163 -10.79 1.75 -12.48
CA ASP A 163 -11.56 2.05 -11.27
C ASP A 163 -12.78 1.13 -11.10
N LEU A 164 -12.52 -0.17 -10.95
CA LEU A 164 -13.56 -1.19 -10.83
C LEU A 164 -14.40 -0.99 -9.57
N ALA A 165 -15.69 -1.29 -9.64
CA ALA A 165 -16.56 -1.26 -8.46
C ALA A 165 -16.07 -2.26 -7.40
N ASN A 166 -16.02 -1.85 -6.14
CA ASN A 166 -15.65 -2.72 -5.02
C ASN A 166 -16.81 -3.67 -4.65
N ASN A 167 -16.95 -4.76 -5.42
CA ASN A 167 -17.96 -5.79 -5.25
C ASN A 167 -17.34 -7.19 -5.33
N ASP A 168 -18.12 -8.22 -4.98
CA ASP A 168 -17.62 -9.60 -4.94
C ASP A 168 -17.04 -10.09 -6.26
N LYS A 169 -17.66 -9.70 -7.38
CA LYS A 169 -17.21 -10.09 -8.73
C LYS A 169 -15.80 -9.58 -9.00
N HIS A 170 -15.55 -8.27 -8.79
CA HIS A 170 -14.24 -7.69 -9.08
C HIS A 170 -13.19 -8.08 -8.04
N ARG A 171 -13.56 -8.23 -6.76
CA ARG A 171 -12.65 -8.78 -5.73
C ARG A 171 -12.20 -10.20 -6.07
N ALA A 172 -13.13 -11.04 -6.53
CA ALA A 172 -12.81 -12.39 -6.98
C ALA A 172 -11.93 -12.39 -8.25
N LEU A 173 -12.12 -11.44 -9.17
CA LEU A 173 -11.27 -11.28 -10.35
C LEU A 173 -9.83 -10.94 -9.95
N ILE A 174 -9.62 -9.92 -9.11
CA ILE A 174 -8.28 -9.53 -8.65
C ILE A 174 -7.59 -10.69 -7.93
N ARG A 175 -8.29 -11.38 -7.03
CA ARG A 175 -7.76 -12.58 -6.38
C ARG A 175 -7.34 -13.65 -7.38
N LYS A 176 -8.16 -13.93 -8.40
CA LYS A 176 -7.80 -14.90 -9.45
C LYS A 176 -6.56 -14.49 -10.23
N LEU A 177 -6.41 -13.19 -10.53
CA LEU A 177 -5.23 -12.67 -11.22
C LEU A 177 -3.97 -12.83 -10.37
N VAL A 178 -4.01 -12.44 -9.08
CA VAL A 178 -2.88 -12.62 -8.16
C VAL A 178 -2.50 -14.11 -8.04
N ASN A 179 -3.48 -14.99 -7.86
CA ASN A 179 -3.21 -16.43 -7.76
C ASN A 179 -2.66 -17.01 -9.09
N ALA A 180 -3.11 -16.50 -10.24
CA ALA A 180 -2.55 -16.92 -11.52
C ALA A 180 -1.08 -16.51 -11.67
N LEU A 181 -0.69 -15.34 -11.13
CA LEU A 181 0.71 -14.91 -11.11
C LEU A 181 1.58 -15.85 -10.27
N VAL A 182 1.11 -16.28 -9.09
CA VAL A 182 1.80 -17.27 -8.24
C VAL A 182 2.08 -18.56 -9.01
N VAL A 183 1.07 -19.07 -9.74
CA VAL A 183 1.19 -20.32 -10.52
C VAL A 183 2.08 -20.13 -11.76
N THR A 184 2.02 -18.96 -12.40
CA THR A 184 2.77 -18.67 -13.63
C THR A 184 4.25 -18.38 -13.36
N PHE A 185 4.55 -17.80 -12.20
CA PHE A 185 5.89 -17.38 -11.79
C PHE A 185 6.29 -18.03 -10.46
N PRO A 186 6.38 -19.38 -10.40
CA PRO A 186 6.74 -20.07 -9.17
C PRO A 186 8.19 -19.73 -8.77
N SER A 187 8.42 -19.56 -7.48
CA SER A 187 9.75 -19.33 -6.91
C SER A 187 9.85 -19.92 -5.50
N ASP A 188 11.00 -20.49 -5.19
CA ASP A 188 11.38 -20.96 -3.85
C ASP A 188 12.11 -19.88 -3.02
N LYS A 189 12.54 -18.79 -3.68
CA LYS A 189 13.29 -17.69 -3.09
C LYS A 189 12.47 -16.42 -2.87
N VAL A 190 11.32 -16.31 -3.53
CA VAL A 190 10.46 -15.11 -3.46
C VAL A 190 9.02 -15.56 -3.36
N ASN A 191 8.32 -15.05 -2.35
CA ASN A 191 6.89 -15.23 -2.20
C ASN A 191 6.17 -14.06 -2.89
N ILE A 192 5.16 -14.38 -3.70
CA ILE A 192 4.19 -13.38 -4.15
C ILE A 192 3.06 -13.37 -3.11
N ASP A 193 2.87 -12.28 -2.35
CA ASP A 193 1.87 -12.25 -1.26
C ASP A 193 0.46 -12.36 -1.83
N GLU A 194 -0.16 -13.52 -1.69
CA GLU A 194 -1.53 -13.75 -2.14
C GLU A 194 -2.54 -12.84 -1.43
N LYS A 195 -2.26 -12.33 -0.23
CA LYS A 195 -3.25 -11.57 0.56
C LYS A 195 -3.36 -10.10 0.17
N VAL A 196 -2.59 -9.63 -0.81
CA VAL A 196 -2.63 -8.23 -1.28
C VAL A 196 -3.87 -7.89 -2.08
N TYR A 197 -4.69 -8.87 -2.48
CA TYR A 197 -5.97 -8.61 -3.17
C TYR A 197 -7.03 -7.93 -2.27
N ASN A 198 -6.80 -7.80 -0.96
CA ASN A 198 -7.77 -7.16 -0.06
C ASN A 198 -7.88 -5.67 -0.39
N PRO A 199 -9.09 -5.13 -0.63
CA PRO A 199 -9.27 -3.75 -1.07
C PRO A 199 -8.57 -2.67 -0.22
N ALA A 200 -8.58 -2.83 1.11
CA ALA A 200 -8.03 -1.86 2.05
C ALA A 200 -6.57 -2.12 2.44
N ARG A 201 -5.90 -3.06 1.76
CA ARG A 201 -4.47 -3.34 1.94
C ARG A 201 -3.62 -2.11 1.60
#